data_AF-A0A9Q9DD38-F1
#
_entry.id   AF-A0A9Q9DD38-F1
#
_cell.length_a   1.000
_cell.length_b   1.000
_cell.length_c   1.000
_cell.angle_alpha   90.00
_cell.angle_beta   90.00
_cell.angle_gamma   90.00
#
_symmetry.space_group_name_H-M   'P 1'
#
loop_
_entity.id
_entity.type
_entity.pdbx_description
1 polymer ?
#
loop_
_entity_poly.entity_id
_entity_poly.type
_entity_poly.pdbx_seq_one_letter_code
_entity_poly.pdbx_strand_id
1 'polypeptide(L)' 'MPMLLRFLIWHLSSGFALGALTALVIAVSFPHALGHDRAIEPVALFLQIYAFGASFALGSLGTALMGKID' A
#
# COMPACT_ATOMS: atom_id res chain seq x y z
N MET A 1 -11.36 -10.08 22.00
CA MET A 1 -10.32 -9.37 21.23
C MET A 1 -9.87 -10.00 19.90
N PRO A 2 -10.09 -11.30 19.56
CA PRO A 2 -9.55 -11.86 18.31
C PRO A 2 -10.23 -11.35 17.03
N MET A 3 -11.50 -10.94 17.12
CA MET A 3 -12.26 -10.44 15.96
C MET A 3 -11.76 -9.08 15.44
N LEU A 4 -11.30 -8.20 16.33
CA LEU A 4 -10.71 -6.91 15.97
C LEU A 4 -9.34 -7.08 15.30
N LEU A 5 -8.50 -7.96 15.82
CA LEU A 5 -7.22 -8.30 15.22
C LEU A 5 -7.40 -8.87 13.80
N ARG A 6 -8.36 -9.76 13.61
CA ARG A 6 -8.66 -10.32 12.28
C ARG A 6 -9.15 -9.27 11.30
N PHE A 7 -9.98 -8.34 11.77
CA PHE A 7 -10.44 -7.19 10.98
C PHE A 7 -9.28 -6.27 10.59
N LEU A 8 -8.43 -5.92 11.56
CA LEU A 8 -7.27 -5.05 11.35
C LEU A 8 -6.32 -5.66 10.32
N ILE A 9 -5.93 -6.92 10.50
CA ILE A 9 -5.01 -7.62 9.59
C ILE A 9 -5.61 -7.69 8.19
N TRP A 10 -6.90 -8.01 8.06
CA TRP A 10 -7.55 -8.11 6.75
C TRP A 10 -7.50 -6.80 5.96
N HIS A 11 -7.81 -5.66 6.59
CA HIS A 11 -7.85 -4.37 5.91
C HIS A 11 -6.44 -3.81 5.66
N LEU A 12 -5.52 -4.00 6.60
CA LEU A 12 -4.12 -3.63 6.40
C LEU A 12 -3.50 -4.44 5.27
N SER A 13 -3.66 -5.76 5.24
CA SER A 13 -3.10 -6.62 4.19
C SER A 13 -3.70 -6.34 2.82
N SER A 14 -5.03 -6.14 2.73
CA SER A 14 -5.68 -5.81 1.45
C SER A 14 -5.27 -4.44 0.91
N GLY A 15 -5.28 -3.41 1.76
CA GLY A 15 -4.81 -2.07 1.37
C GLY A 15 -3.32 -2.07 1.03
N PHE A 16 -2.48 -2.77 1.79
CA PHE A 16 -1.07 -2.89 1.49
C PHE A 16 -0.81 -3.60 0.16
N ALA A 17 -1.52 -4.69 -0.13
CA ALA A 17 -1.40 -5.39 -1.40
C ALA A 17 -1.76 -4.50 -2.59
N LEU A 18 -2.85 -3.72 -2.48
CA LEU A 18 -3.23 -2.74 -3.49
C LEU A 18 -2.16 -1.66 -3.70
N GLY A 19 -1.63 -1.08 -2.62
CA GLY A 19 -0.56 -0.10 -2.69
C GLY A 19 0.73 -0.67 -3.29
N ALA A 20 1.11 -1.90 -2.92
CA ALA A 20 2.29 -2.58 -3.45
C ALA A 20 2.17 -2.85 -4.95
N LEU A 21 1.01 -3.34 -5.41
CA LEU A 21 0.74 -3.52 -6.83
C LEU A 21 0.77 -2.19 -7.59
N THR A 22 0.22 -1.13 -6.99
CA THR A 22 0.24 0.22 -7.59
C THR A 22 1.67 0.72 -7.76
N ALA A 23 2.52 0.58 -6.73
CA ALA A 23 3.93 0.94 -6.81
C ALA A 23 4.68 0.15 -7.88
N LEU A 24 4.43 -1.16 -8.00
CA LEU A 24 5.02 -2.01 -9.03
C LEU A 24 4.59 -1.59 -10.45
N VAL A 25 3.31 -1.30 -10.64
CA VAL A 25 2.78 -0.84 -11.95
C VAL A 25 3.43 0.49 -12.35
N ILE A 26 3.54 1.45 -11.41
CA ILE A 26 4.19 2.74 -11.67
C ILE A 26 5.68 2.54 -11.96
N ALA A 27 6.36 1.70 -11.18
CA ALA A 27 7.78 1.41 -11.34
C ALA A 27 8.12 0.83 -12.72
N VAL A 28 7.25 -0.03 -13.28
CA VAL A 28 7.44 -0.63 -14.60
C VAL A 28 7.00 0.30 -15.73
N SER A 29 5.88 0.99 -15.56
CA SER A 29 5.26 1.75 -16.65
C SER A 29 5.80 3.17 -16.79
N PHE A 30 6.12 3.82 -15.66
CA PHE A 30 6.52 5.23 -15.59
C PHE A 30 7.57 5.47 -14.48
N PRO A 31 8.78 4.87 -14.58
CA PRO A 31 9.81 5.02 -13.55
C PRO A 31 10.23 6.48 -13.32
N HIS A 32 10.11 7.34 -14.33
CA HIS A 32 10.44 8.77 -14.22
C HIS A 32 9.50 9.52 -13.27
N ALA A 33 8.25 9.06 -13.09
CA ALA A 33 7.32 9.64 -12.11
C ALA A 33 7.77 9.40 -10.67
N LEU A 34 8.66 8.44 -10.46
CA LEU A 34 9.29 8.12 -9.17
C LEU A 34 10.66 8.81 -9.00
N GLY A 35 11.07 9.64 -9.95
CA GLY A 35 12.38 10.29 -9.95
C GLY A 35 13.52 9.39 -10.41
N HIS A 36 13.24 8.33 -11.19
CA HIS A 36 14.23 7.38 -11.68
C HIS A 36 14.30 7.36 -13.22
N ASP A 37 15.48 7.67 -13.77
CA ASP A 37 15.67 7.82 -15.22
C ASP A 37 16.09 6.54 -15.97
N ARG A 38 16.59 5.51 -15.27
CA ARG A 38 17.13 4.30 -15.93
C ARG A 38 16.71 3.01 -15.25
N ALA A 39 17.12 2.85 -14.00
CA ALA A 39 16.81 1.69 -13.19
C ALA A 39 16.46 2.15 -11.78
N ILE A 40 15.51 1.46 -11.15
CA ILE A 40 15.17 1.69 -9.75
C ILE A 40 16.08 0.79 -8.93
N GLU A 41 16.83 1.39 -8.02
CA GLU A 41 17.63 0.62 -7.07
C GLU A 41 16.71 -0.26 -6.22
N PRO A 42 17.10 -1.51 -5.89
CA PRO A 42 16.23 -2.42 -5.15
C PRO A 42 15.70 -1.82 -3.84
N VAL A 43 16.54 -1.07 -3.11
CA VAL A 43 16.16 -0.38 -1.87
C VAL A 43 15.12 0.71 -2.12
N ALA A 44 15.28 1.50 -3.19
CA ALA A 44 14.30 2.52 -3.58
C ALA A 44 12.96 1.89 -3.97
N LEU A 45 12.99 0.75 -4.67
CA LEU A 45 11.79 -0.01 -5.00
C LEU A 45 11.04 -0.47 -3.75
N PHE A 46 11.75 -1.04 -2.77
CA PHE A 46 11.14 -1.46 -1.51
C PHE A 46 10.55 -0.29 -0.72
N LEU A 47 11.24 0.84 -0.67
CA LEU A 47 10.74 2.07 -0.04
C LEU A 47 9.47 2.57 -0.74
N GLN A 48 9.43 2.52 -2.08
CA GLN A 48 8.26 2.95 -2.85
C GLN A 48 7.05 2.03 -2.61
N ILE A 49 7.28 0.72 -2.61
CA ILE A 49 6.27 -0.29 -2.29
C ILE A 49 5.75 -0.08 -0.87
N TYR A 50 6.64 0.18 0.10
CA TYR A 50 6.24 0.45 1.47
C TYR A 50 5.43 1.74 1.59
N ALA A 51 5.85 2.83 0.93
CA ALA A 51 5.17 4.11 0.98
C ALA A 51 3.73 4.01 0.47
N PHE A 52 3.53 3.43 -0.73
CA PHE A 52 2.20 3.22 -1.28
C PHE A 52 1.39 2.19 -0.48
N GLY A 53 2.01 1.07 -0.11
CA GLY A 53 1.40 0.01 0.68
C GLY A 53 0.87 0.52 2.02
N ALA A 54 1.67 1.27 2.77
CA ALA A 54 1.29 1.82 4.07
C ALA A 54 0.13 2.84 3.95
N SER A 55 0.20 3.76 2.98
CA SER A 55 -0.88 4.73 2.75
C SER A 55 -2.20 4.06 2.41
N PHE A 56 -2.20 3.04 1.53
CA PHE A 56 -3.42 2.33 1.16
C PHE A 56 -3.92 1.40 2.27
N ALA A 57 -3.03 0.78 3.05
CA ALA A 57 -3.39 -0.02 4.22
C ALA A 57 -4.15 0.82 5.26
N LEU A 58 -3.64 2.02 5.57
CA LEU A 58 -4.30 2.95 6.48
C LEU A 58 -5.61 3.50 5.91
N GLY A 59 -5.64 3.81 4.61
CA GLY A 59 -6.86 4.26 3.92
C GLY A 59 -7.97 3.20 3.96
N SER A 60 -7.65 1.95 3.59
CA SER A 60 -8.55 0.79 3.64
C SER A 60 -9.11 0.59 5.04
N LEU A 61 -8.25 0.61 6.06
CA LEU A 61 -8.67 0.49 7.45
C LEU A 61 -9.58 1.65 7.87
N GLY A 62 -9.23 2.89 7.52
CA GLY A 62 -10.02 4.08 7.83
C GLY A 62 -11.43 4.01 7.26
N THR A 63 -11.56 3.65 5.98
CA THR A 63 -12.87 3.46 5.33
C THR A 63 -13.68 2.35 5.99
N ALA A 64 -13.05 1.23 6.30
CA ALA A 64 -13.72 0.10 6.93
C ALA A 64 -14.17 0.39 8.37
N LEU A 65 -13.40 1.21 9.11
CA LEU A 65 -13.82 1.69 10.44
C LEU A 65 -15.00 2.64 10.34
N MET A 66 -14.99 3.57 9.38
CA MET A 66 -16.09 4.51 9.18
C MET A 66 -17.41 3.78 8.87
N GLY A 67 -17.39 2.79 7.98
CA GLY A 67 -18.57 1.98 7.66
C GLY A 67 -19.04 1.01 8.75
N LYS A 68 -18.37 0.97 9.91
CA LYS A 68 -18.73 0.11 11.05
C LYS A 68 -19.22 0.91 12.28
N ILE A 69 -19.15 2.23 12.20
CA ILE A 69 -19.56 3.16 13.26
C ILE A 69 -21.01 3.65 13.04
N ASP A 70 -21.57 3.46 11.84
CA ASP A 70 -23.01 3.53 11.56
C ASP A 70 -23.73 2.22 11.95
#